data_AF-A0A354BMY7-F1
#
_entry.id   AF-A0A354BMY7-F1
#
_cell.length_a   1.000
_cell.length_b   1.000
_cell.length_c   1.000
_cell.angle_alpha   90.00
_cell.angle_beta   90.00
_cell.angle_gamma   90.00
#
_symmetry.space_group_name_H-M   'P 1'
#
loop_
_entity.id
_entity.type
_entity.pdbx_description
1 polymer ?
#
loop_
_entity_poly.entity_id
_entity_poly.type
_entity_poly.pdbx_seq_one_letter_code
_entity_poly.pdbx_strand_id
1 'polypeptide(L)'
;LSRVEALVRMADSYYKPVVVDDLCGLPLEPMRQKRMSEVEEQNAKLAKEKVAAALARRIDLESYARESLGPDAKTWLNQNVADEPKSIIEWASETDGNLAQAFSFLRTAIRERNARRAAADAVLEYQHQLEEAARKAYPDETRARLFISSWRAKCDNPSALRAILDKLPRSRR
;
A
#
# COMPACT_ATOMS: atom_id res chain seq x y z
N LEU A 1 49.14 4.59 40.06
CA LEU A 1 48.64 5.12 38.77
C LEU A 1 48.49 4.01 37.71
N SER A 2 49.48 3.14 37.50
CA SER A 2 49.45 2.08 36.46
C SER A 2 48.30 1.07 36.52
N ARG A 3 47.85 0.68 37.72
CA ARG A 3 46.77 -0.32 37.88
C ARG A 3 45.39 0.20 37.45
N VAL A 4 45.14 1.48 37.68
CA VAL A 4 43.88 2.14 37.25
C VAL A 4 43.87 2.24 35.73
N GLU A 5 44.96 2.71 35.13
CA GLU A 5 45.10 2.79 33.66
C GLU A 5 44.95 1.43 32.95
N ALA A 6 45.46 0.35 33.55
CA ALA A 6 45.30 -1.01 33.01
C ALA A 6 43.83 -1.47 33.03
N LEU A 7 43.10 -1.18 34.11
CA LEU A 7 41.67 -1.50 34.23
C LEU A 7 40.84 -0.68 33.24
N VAL A 8 41.21 0.58 33.01
CA VAL A 8 40.59 1.46 32.00
C VAL A 8 40.76 0.87 30.60
N ARG A 9 41.98 0.47 30.22
CA ARG A 9 42.24 -0.13 28.90
C ARG A 9 41.48 -1.44 28.66
N MET A 10 41.36 -2.28 29.69
CA MET A 10 40.58 -3.53 29.59
C MET A 10 39.08 -3.27 29.49
N ALA A 11 38.56 -2.26 30.20
CA ALA A 11 37.14 -1.92 30.13
C ALA A 11 36.77 -1.38 28.73
N ASP A 12 37.66 -0.60 28.12
CA ASP A 12 37.43 0.00 26.80
C ASP A 12 37.54 -1.01 25.64
N SER A 13 38.31 -2.11 25.80
CA SER A 13 38.51 -3.09 24.73
C SER A 13 37.46 -4.21 24.66
N TYR A 14 36.71 -4.46 25.75
CA TYR A 14 35.85 -5.65 25.86
C TYR A 14 34.35 -5.38 26.04
N TYR A 15 33.95 -4.17 26.44
CA TYR A 15 32.55 -3.89 26.76
C TYR A 15 31.94 -2.91 25.76
N LYS A 16 30.69 -3.20 25.34
CA LYS A 16 29.75 -2.14 24.90
C LYS A 16 29.79 -1.01 25.96
N PRO A 17 29.56 0.26 25.60
CA PRO A 17 29.63 1.36 26.57
C PRO A 17 28.58 1.16 27.68
N VAL A 18 28.98 0.46 28.74
CA VAL A 18 28.20 0.27 29.96
C VAL A 18 28.59 1.43 30.87
N VAL A 19 27.59 2.22 31.22
CA VAL A 19 27.70 3.29 32.21
C VAL A 19 27.57 2.62 33.57
N VAL A 20 28.61 2.72 34.39
CA VAL A 20 28.63 2.18 35.75
C VAL A 20 28.27 3.33 36.69
N ASP A 21 27.19 3.19 37.45
CA ASP A 21 26.68 4.24 38.34
C ASP A 21 27.34 4.24 39.72
N ASP A 22 27.83 3.10 40.20
CA ASP A 22 28.57 3.01 41.46
C ASP A 22 30.08 3.02 41.18
N LEU A 23 30.73 4.14 41.52
CA LEU A 23 32.16 4.31 41.33
C LEU A 23 32.98 3.90 42.56
N CYS A 24 32.38 3.40 43.64
CA CYS A 24 33.08 2.96 44.87
C CYS A 24 34.17 3.94 45.38
N GLY A 25 33.98 5.26 45.18
CA GLY A 25 34.96 6.29 45.55
C GLY A 25 36.17 6.44 44.62
N LEU A 26 36.20 5.77 43.46
CA LEU A 26 37.22 5.94 42.43
C LEU A 26 36.95 7.20 41.58
N PRO A 27 37.97 7.98 41.19
CA PRO A 27 37.82 9.19 40.38
C PRO A 27 37.58 8.86 38.89
N LEU A 28 36.53 8.08 38.60
CA LEU A 28 36.18 7.62 37.24
C LEU A 28 35.08 8.46 36.59
N GLU A 29 34.64 9.56 37.22
CA GLU A 29 33.62 10.47 36.66
C GLU A 29 33.93 10.97 35.24
N PRO A 30 35.18 11.33 34.87
CA PRO A 30 35.48 11.72 33.49
C PRO A 30 35.20 10.61 32.47
N MET A 31 35.43 9.35 32.83
CA MET A 31 35.12 8.21 31.96
C MET A 31 33.62 7.97 31.86
N ARG A 32 32.90 8.13 32.98
CA ARG A 32 31.43 8.03 33.00
C ARG A 32 30.80 9.07 32.09
N GLN A 33 31.23 10.32 32.17
CA GLN A 33 30.78 11.41 31.30
C GLN A 33 31.05 11.10 29.82
N LYS A 34 32.26 10.62 29.50
CA LYS A 34 32.62 10.22 28.14
C LYS A 34 31.72 9.10 27.60
N ARG A 35 31.43 8.07 28.40
CA ARG A 35 30.54 6.97 28.00
C ARG A 35 29.09 7.41 27.85
N MET A 36 28.61 8.28 28.72
CA MET A 36 27.27 8.89 28.58
C MET A 36 27.16 9.65 27.25
N SER A 37 28.13 10.48 26.91
CA SER A 37 28.14 11.19 25.62
C SER A 37 28.20 10.24 24.42
N GLU A 38 28.98 9.16 24.50
CA GLU A 38 29.05 8.15 23.43
C GLU A 38 27.71 7.42 23.24
N VAL A 39 27.02 7.08 24.33
CA VAL A 39 25.69 6.45 24.31
C VAL A 39 24.65 7.42 23.74
N GLU A 40 24.68 8.69 24.14
CA GLU A 40 23.80 9.73 23.61
C GLU A 40 24.02 9.94 22.10
N GLU A 41 25.28 10.00 21.65
CA GLU A 41 25.61 10.10 20.24
C GLU A 41 25.14 8.88 19.44
N GLN A 42 25.32 7.67 19.97
CA GLN A 42 24.84 6.44 19.34
C GLN A 42 23.31 6.42 19.25
N ASN A 43 22.61 6.77 20.33
CA ASN A 43 21.16 6.85 20.34
C ASN A 43 20.64 7.91 19.36
N ALA A 44 21.31 9.06 19.26
CA ALA A 44 20.99 10.10 18.30
C ALA A 44 21.19 9.63 16.85
N LYS A 45 22.27 8.89 16.56
CA LYS A 45 22.51 8.27 15.24
C LYS A 45 21.41 7.27 14.89
N LEU A 46 21.12 6.34 15.81
CA LEU A 46 20.05 5.35 15.62
C LEU A 46 18.68 6.00 15.44
N ALA A 47 18.38 7.09 16.15
CA ALA A 47 17.14 7.84 15.98
C ALA A 47 17.05 8.46 14.58
N LYS A 48 18.13 9.07 14.09
CA LYS A 48 18.21 9.61 12.72
C LYS A 48 18.03 8.52 11.67
N GLU A 49 18.69 7.38 11.84
CA GLU A 49 18.57 6.23 10.94
C GLU A 49 17.14 5.67 10.91
N LYS A 50 16.47 5.56 12.07
CA LYS A 50 15.06 5.14 12.14
C LYS A 50 14.13 6.09 11.40
N VAL A 51 14.33 7.40 11.56
CA VAL A 51 13.53 8.42 10.84
C VAL A 51 13.79 8.34 9.34
N ALA A 52 15.06 8.22 8.92
CA ALA A 52 15.42 8.08 7.51
C ALA A 52 14.82 6.81 6.89
N ALA A 53 14.87 5.68 7.59
CA ALA A 53 14.26 4.43 7.16
C ALA A 53 12.74 4.56 7.02
N ALA A 54 12.07 5.17 8.01
CA ALA A 54 10.63 5.40 7.94
C ALA A 54 10.24 6.28 6.73
N LEU A 55 11.02 7.33 6.44
CA LEU A 55 10.81 8.18 5.28
C LEU A 55 11.01 7.42 3.96
N ALA A 56 12.06 6.61 3.85
CA ALA A 56 12.32 5.78 2.66
C ALA A 56 11.14 4.84 2.38
N ARG A 57 10.64 4.13 3.39
CA ARG A 57 9.46 3.25 3.25
C ARG A 57 8.22 3.99 2.77
N ARG A 58 7.98 5.21 3.26
CA ARG A 58 6.85 6.04 2.82
C ARG A 58 6.97 6.38 1.34
N ILE A 59 8.15 6.83 0.92
CA ILE A 59 8.42 7.22 -0.46
C ILE A 59 8.23 6.02 -1.40
N ASP A 60 8.77 4.86 -1.03
CA ASP A 60 8.66 3.63 -1.83
C ASP A 60 7.21 3.21 -2.02
N LEU A 61 6.44 3.17 -0.93
CA LEU A 61 5.03 2.80 -0.99
C LEU A 61 4.20 3.82 -1.77
N GLU A 62 4.42 5.11 -1.55
CA GLU A 62 3.70 6.19 -2.23
C GLU A 62 3.97 6.18 -3.74
N SER A 63 5.23 6.00 -4.13
CA SER A 63 5.64 5.91 -5.53
C SER A 63 4.93 4.74 -6.22
N TYR A 64 4.99 3.55 -5.62
CA TYR A 64 4.39 2.36 -6.20
C TYR A 64 2.85 2.43 -6.25
N ALA A 65 2.23 2.99 -5.21
CA ALA A 65 0.78 3.20 -5.18
C ALA A 65 0.35 4.19 -6.26
N ARG A 66 1.08 5.29 -6.46
CA ARG A 66 0.82 6.28 -7.50
C ARG A 66 0.93 5.68 -8.89
N GLU A 67 1.96 4.88 -9.14
CA GLU A 67 2.16 4.19 -10.42
C GLU A 67 1.03 3.19 -10.72
N SER A 68 0.65 2.39 -9.73
CA SER A 68 -0.28 1.27 -9.95
C SER A 68 -1.76 1.67 -9.90
N LEU A 69 -2.14 2.52 -8.93
CA LEU A 69 -3.54 2.93 -8.71
C LEU A 69 -3.87 4.26 -9.40
N GLY A 70 -2.88 5.09 -9.73
CA GLY A 70 -3.08 6.39 -10.37
C GLY A 70 -3.88 7.34 -9.48
N PRO A 71 -5.05 7.85 -9.92
CA PRO A 71 -5.84 8.80 -9.14
C PRO A 71 -6.36 8.23 -7.81
N ASP A 72 -6.54 6.91 -7.71
CA ASP A 72 -7.06 6.25 -6.50
C ASP A 72 -5.98 6.11 -5.41
N ALA A 73 -4.71 6.33 -5.73
CA ALA A 73 -3.58 6.09 -4.84
C ALA A 73 -3.66 6.90 -3.53
N LYS A 74 -4.01 8.18 -3.63
CA LYS A 74 -4.09 9.06 -2.45
C LYS A 74 -5.19 8.62 -1.49
N THR A 75 -6.35 8.26 -2.03
CA THR A 75 -7.47 7.76 -1.23
C THR A 75 -7.08 6.45 -0.55
N TRP A 76 -6.44 5.53 -1.29
CA TRP A 76 -5.98 4.26 -0.75
C TRP A 76 -4.92 4.43 0.35
N LEU A 77 -3.89 5.25 0.16
CA LEU A 77 -2.83 5.49 1.17
C LEU A 77 -3.37 6.07 2.48
N ASN A 78 -4.44 6.86 2.40
CA ASN A 78 -5.09 7.50 3.54
C ASN A 78 -6.19 6.63 4.19
N GLN A 79 -6.48 5.45 3.65
CA GLN A 79 -7.39 4.51 4.32
C GLN A 79 -6.75 4.01 5.60
N ASN A 80 -7.60 3.76 6.61
CA ASN A 80 -7.15 3.15 7.85
C ASN A 80 -6.92 1.65 7.66
N VAL A 81 -5.89 1.12 8.32
CA VAL A 81 -5.73 -0.33 8.47
C VAL A 81 -6.84 -0.83 9.40
N ALA A 82 -7.50 -1.93 9.07
CA ALA A 82 -8.77 -2.34 9.69
C ALA A 82 -8.85 -2.20 11.23
N ASP A 83 -7.82 -2.66 11.93
CA ASP A 83 -7.78 -2.69 13.40
C ASP A 83 -7.01 -1.52 14.02
N GLU A 84 -6.44 -0.62 13.21
CA GLU A 84 -5.62 0.50 13.68
C GLU A 84 -6.16 1.85 13.18
N PRO A 85 -6.23 2.88 14.05
CA PRO A 85 -6.66 4.22 13.64
C PRO A 85 -5.60 4.97 12.79
N LYS A 86 -4.62 4.26 12.24
CA LYS A 86 -3.53 4.82 11.42
C LYS A 86 -3.80 4.60 9.95
N SER A 87 -3.41 5.59 9.16
CA SER A 87 -3.39 5.45 7.71
C SER A 87 -2.40 4.36 7.27
N ILE A 88 -2.66 3.70 6.14
CA ILE A 88 -1.78 2.67 5.58
C ILE A 88 -0.34 3.20 5.42
N ILE A 89 -0.16 4.45 4.97
CA ILE A 89 1.16 5.05 4.76
C ILE A 89 1.92 5.29 6.06
N GLU A 90 1.24 5.70 7.13
CA GLU A 90 1.85 5.90 8.44
C GLU A 90 2.23 4.56 9.05
N TRP A 91 1.30 3.60 9.02
CA TRP A 91 1.51 2.26 9.54
C TRP A 91 2.64 1.49 8.84
N ALA A 92 2.70 1.56 7.51
CA ALA A 92 3.75 0.93 6.71
C ALA A 92 5.15 1.50 7.00
N SER A 93 5.23 2.75 7.46
CA SER A 93 6.52 3.41 7.73
C SER A 93 7.22 2.93 9.00
N GLU A 94 6.50 2.26 9.90
CA GLU A 94 7.02 1.87 11.22
C GLU A 94 8.04 0.73 11.12
N THR A 95 7.76 -0.28 10.29
CA THR A 95 8.60 -1.48 10.16
C THR A 95 8.62 -2.00 8.72
N ASP A 96 9.67 -2.75 8.38
CA ASP A 96 9.76 -3.40 7.06
C ASP A 96 8.69 -4.49 6.89
N GLY A 97 8.26 -5.12 7.99
CA GLY A 97 7.16 -6.09 7.98
C GLY A 97 5.82 -5.45 7.61
N ASN A 98 5.51 -4.29 8.19
CA ASN A 98 4.31 -3.53 7.85
C ASN A 98 4.35 -3.08 6.40
N LEU A 99 5.50 -2.62 5.90
CA LEU A 99 5.68 -2.27 4.49
C LEU A 99 5.37 -3.46 3.56
N ALA A 100 5.92 -4.64 3.86
CA ALA A 100 5.67 -5.85 3.07
C ALA A 100 4.18 -6.22 3.02
N GLN A 101 3.47 -6.08 4.15
CA GLN A 101 2.04 -6.32 4.22
C GLN A 101 1.22 -5.24 3.50
N ALA A 102 1.62 -3.96 3.57
CA ALA A 102 1.02 -2.88 2.79
C ALA A 102 1.11 -3.15 1.28
N PHE A 103 2.24 -3.67 0.79
CA PHE A 103 2.37 -4.12 -0.60
C PHE A 103 1.45 -5.30 -0.95
N SER A 104 1.13 -6.17 0.01
CA SER A 104 0.11 -7.22 -0.18
C SER A 104 -1.28 -6.61 -0.36
N PHE A 105 -1.67 -5.67 0.51
CA PHE A 105 -2.95 -4.95 0.37
C PHE A 105 -3.04 -4.16 -0.93
N LEU A 106 -1.93 -3.54 -1.35
CA LEU A 106 -1.85 -2.82 -2.60
C LEU A 106 -2.09 -3.73 -3.81
N ARG A 107 -1.50 -4.94 -3.81
CA ARG A 107 -1.76 -5.93 -4.87
C ARG A 107 -3.23 -6.34 -4.94
N THR A 108 -3.91 -6.48 -3.81
CA THR A 108 -5.36 -6.75 -3.77
C THR A 108 -6.15 -5.57 -4.35
N ALA A 109 -5.86 -4.34 -3.92
CA ALA A 109 -6.52 -3.14 -4.42
C ALA A 109 -6.34 -2.96 -5.94
N ILE A 110 -5.14 -3.27 -6.47
CA ILE A 110 -4.87 -3.25 -7.92
C ILE A 110 -5.74 -4.28 -8.65
N ARG A 111 -5.85 -5.51 -8.12
CA ARG A 111 -6.70 -6.55 -8.71
C ARG A 111 -8.17 -6.13 -8.72
N GLU A 112 -8.66 -5.56 -7.63
CA GLU A 112 -10.05 -5.07 -7.53
C GLU A 112 -10.32 -3.91 -8.49
N ARG A 113 -9.38 -2.97 -8.63
CA ARG A 113 -9.48 -1.89 -9.62
C ARG A 113 -9.53 -2.43 -11.04
N ASN A 114 -8.63 -3.37 -11.37
CA ASN A 114 -8.58 -3.96 -12.70
C ASN A 114 -9.85 -4.77 -12.99
N ALA A 115 -10.38 -5.51 -12.00
CA ALA A 115 -11.65 -6.22 -12.13
C ALA A 115 -12.82 -5.26 -12.35
N ARG A 116 -12.88 -4.14 -11.63
CA ARG A 116 -13.92 -3.10 -11.83
C ARG A 116 -13.83 -2.47 -13.22
N ARG A 117 -12.62 -2.18 -13.71
CA ARG A 117 -12.41 -1.67 -15.07
C ARG A 117 -12.82 -2.68 -16.14
N ALA A 118 -12.35 -3.92 -16.01
CA ALA A 118 -12.73 -4.99 -16.93
C ALA A 118 -14.24 -5.24 -16.94
N ALA A 119 -14.91 -5.15 -15.79
CA ALA A 119 -16.38 -5.24 -15.73
C ALA A 119 -17.07 -4.07 -16.45
N ALA A 120 -16.56 -2.85 -16.29
CA ALA A 120 -17.08 -1.68 -16.99
C ALA A 120 -16.87 -1.77 -18.51
N ASP A 121 -15.69 -2.20 -18.94
CA ASP A 121 -15.36 -2.43 -20.35
C ASP A 121 -16.26 -3.52 -20.95
N ALA A 122 -16.45 -4.63 -20.22
CA ALA A 122 -17.35 -5.70 -20.65
C ALA A 122 -18.80 -5.25 -20.78
N VAL A 123 -19.29 -4.36 -19.89
CA VAL A 123 -20.63 -3.76 -20.01
C VAL A 123 -20.73 -3.00 -21.33
N LEU A 124 -19.78 -2.12 -21.65
CA LEU A 124 -19.79 -1.35 -22.90
C LEU A 124 -19.74 -2.27 -24.13
N GLU A 125 -18.91 -3.31 -24.09
CA GLU A 125 -18.82 -4.28 -25.19
C GLU A 125 -20.14 -5.02 -25.39
N TYR A 126 -20.76 -5.53 -24.31
CA TYR A 126 -22.05 -6.21 -24.41
C TYR A 126 -23.18 -5.27 -24.86
N GLN A 127 -23.15 -4.01 -24.45
CA GLN A 127 -24.09 -3.00 -24.95
C GLN A 127 -23.96 -2.82 -26.46
N HIS A 128 -22.73 -2.71 -26.98
CA HIS A 128 -22.47 -2.61 -28.41
C HIS A 128 -22.95 -3.85 -29.18
N GLN A 129 -22.61 -5.05 -28.69
CA GLN A 129 -23.07 -6.31 -29.27
C GLN A 129 -24.60 -6.42 -29.30
N LEU A 130 -25.28 -5.95 -28.24
CA LEU A 130 -26.75 -5.94 -28.17
C LEU A 130 -27.37 -5.02 -29.21
N GLU A 131 -26.79 -3.86 -29.44
CA GLU A 131 -27.27 -2.91 -30.44
C GLU A 131 -27.14 -3.47 -31.85
N GLU A 132 -25.99 -4.07 -32.17
CA GLU A 132 -25.80 -4.74 -33.45
C GLU A 132 -26.75 -5.92 -33.63
N ALA A 133 -26.89 -6.76 -32.60
CA ALA A 133 -27.77 -7.92 -32.64
C ALA A 133 -29.23 -7.50 -32.80
N ALA A 134 -29.68 -6.45 -32.10
CA ALA A 134 -31.03 -5.91 -32.24
C ALA A 134 -31.27 -5.36 -33.64
N ARG A 135 -30.33 -4.60 -34.23
CA ARG A 135 -30.45 -4.10 -35.61
C ARG A 135 -30.51 -5.22 -36.65
N LYS A 136 -29.81 -6.34 -36.42
CA LYS A 136 -29.86 -7.52 -37.30
C LYS A 136 -31.10 -8.38 -37.11
N ALA A 137 -31.63 -8.43 -35.89
CA ALA A 137 -32.77 -9.28 -35.52
C ALA A 137 -34.11 -8.69 -35.94
N TYR A 138 -34.27 -7.36 -35.91
CA TYR A 138 -35.51 -6.68 -36.28
C TYR A 138 -35.41 -6.11 -37.70
N PRO A 139 -36.31 -6.47 -38.62
CA PRO A 139 -36.34 -5.90 -39.99
C PRO A 139 -36.71 -4.42 -40.01
N ASP A 140 -37.39 -3.94 -38.97
CA ASP A 140 -37.87 -2.57 -38.82
C ASP A 140 -36.95 -1.80 -37.85
N GLU A 141 -36.33 -0.75 -38.38
CA GLU A 141 -35.37 0.09 -37.64
C GLU A 141 -36.03 0.78 -36.44
N THR A 142 -37.32 1.12 -36.52
CA THR A 142 -38.03 1.75 -35.39
C THR A 142 -38.22 0.79 -34.23
N ARG A 143 -38.53 -0.49 -34.52
CA ARG A 143 -38.62 -1.55 -33.50
C ARG A 143 -37.27 -1.87 -32.88
N ALA A 144 -36.20 -1.90 -33.67
CA ALA A 144 -34.84 -2.06 -33.14
C ALA A 144 -34.49 -0.93 -32.17
N ARG A 145 -34.80 0.33 -32.51
CA ARG A 145 -34.55 1.49 -31.62
C ARG A 145 -35.38 1.45 -30.34
N LEU A 146 -36.65 1.06 -30.41
CA LEU A 146 -37.51 0.88 -29.23
C LEU A 146 -37.00 -0.22 -28.29
N PHE A 147 -36.51 -1.33 -28.85
CA PHE A 147 -35.86 -2.36 -28.07
C PHE A 147 -34.62 -1.79 -27.36
N ILE A 148 -33.75 -1.10 -28.09
CA ILE A 148 -32.52 -0.48 -27.56
C ILE A 148 -32.80 0.49 -26.41
N SER A 149 -33.77 1.39 -26.56
CA SER A 149 -34.13 2.34 -25.51
C SER A 149 -34.73 1.64 -24.27
N SER A 150 -35.51 0.58 -24.46
CA SER A 150 -36.18 -0.13 -23.37
C SER A 150 -35.22 -0.92 -22.48
N TRP A 151 -34.16 -1.51 -23.03
CA TRP A 151 -33.22 -2.31 -22.24
C TRP A 151 -32.09 -1.47 -21.63
N ARG A 152 -31.62 -0.41 -22.30
CA ARG A 152 -30.62 0.53 -21.74
C ARG A 152 -31.08 1.14 -20.42
N ALA A 153 -32.39 1.35 -20.24
CA ALA A 153 -32.95 1.88 -19.00
C ALA A 153 -33.03 0.84 -17.85
N LYS A 154 -32.79 -0.44 -18.11
CA LYS A 154 -33.07 -1.55 -17.17
C LYS A 154 -31.86 -2.39 -16.80
N CYS A 155 -30.75 -2.30 -17.52
CA CYS A 155 -29.65 -3.28 -17.38
C CYS A 155 -28.27 -2.63 -17.44
N ASP A 156 -27.63 -2.52 -16.27
CA ASP A 156 -26.23 -2.08 -16.12
C ASP A 156 -25.27 -3.22 -15.72
N ASN A 157 -25.80 -4.45 -15.55
CA ASN A 157 -25.01 -5.61 -15.13
C ASN A 157 -24.58 -6.46 -16.34
N PRO A 158 -23.29 -6.80 -16.48
CA PRO A 158 -22.79 -7.58 -17.63
C PRO A 158 -23.47 -8.96 -17.78
N SER A 159 -23.83 -9.61 -16.66
CA SER A 159 -24.52 -10.91 -16.69
C SER A 159 -25.94 -10.80 -17.28
N ALA A 160 -26.65 -9.72 -16.97
CA ALA A 160 -27.98 -9.46 -17.50
C ALA A 160 -27.93 -9.15 -19.01
N LEU A 161 -26.95 -8.34 -19.45
CA LEU A 161 -26.75 -8.02 -20.86
C LEU A 161 -26.46 -9.27 -21.70
N ARG A 162 -25.60 -10.17 -21.20
CA ARG A 162 -25.31 -11.46 -21.82
C ARG A 162 -26.56 -12.34 -21.95
N ALA A 163 -27.37 -12.41 -20.89
CA ALA A 163 -28.62 -13.19 -20.92
C ALA A 163 -29.64 -12.66 -21.95
N ILE A 164 -29.64 -11.34 -22.22
CA ILE A 164 -30.49 -10.73 -23.26
C ILE A 164 -29.93 -11.06 -24.65
N LEU A 165 -28.60 -10.98 -24.84
CA LEU A 165 -27.93 -11.38 -26.08
C LEU A 165 -28.29 -12.81 -26.50
N ASP A 166 -28.23 -13.74 -25.55
CA ASP A 166 -28.51 -15.16 -25.81
C ASP A 166 -29.96 -15.41 -26.22
N LYS A 167 -30.89 -14.52 -25.85
CA LYS A 167 -32.32 -14.62 -26.15
C LYS A 167 -32.73 -13.91 -27.45
N LEU A 168 -31.87 -13.08 -28.03
CA LEU A 168 -32.18 -12.41 -29.29
C LEU A 168 -32.25 -13.44 -30.42
N PRO A 169 -33.27 -13.36 -31.30
CA PRO A 169 -33.40 -14.30 -32.39
C PRO A 169 -32.21 -14.15 -33.33
N ARG A 170 -31.43 -15.22 -33.48
CA ARG A 170 -30.35 -15.26 -34.47
C ARG A 170 -30.98 -15.19 -35.85
N SER A 171 -30.59 -14.20 -36.64
CA SER A 171 -30.97 -14.11 -38.05
C SER A 171 -30.66 -15.46 -38.71
N ARG A 172 -31.71 -16.18 -39.12
CA ARG A 172 -31.56 -17.38 -39.95
C ARG A 172 -31.11 -16.87 -41.32
N ARG A 173 -29.85 -17.17 -41.68
CA ARG A 173 -29.39 -17.08 -43.07
C ARG A 173 -30.28 -17.94 -43.97
#